data_AF-A0ABD3BJP2-F1
#
_entry.id   AF-A0ABD3BJP2-F1
#
_cell.length_a   1.000
_cell.length_b   1.000
_cell.length_c   1.000
_cell.angle_alpha   90.00
_cell.angle_beta   90.00
_cell.angle_gamma   90.00
#
_symmetry.space_group_name_H-M   'P 1'
#
loop_
_entity.id
_entity.type
_entity.pdbx_description
1 polymer ?
#
loop_
_entity_poly.entity_id
_entity_poly.type
_entity_poly.pdbx_seq_one_letter_code
_entity_poly.pdbx_strand_id
1 'polypeptide(L)'
;MAVNSSLPITNTQSDDNPQPSAVRAFLSNISETVRSGLSNRRPWQELLDRSAFSKPESVSDATVRIRKNYNYFRINYLTVITAVLAVSLLTNPLSLILLAGLLAAWLFLYLFRQSSDPPVTLFGRQFSDRETFFLLIVSTIIVIFLTSVGSVLVTALMVGVAMVSVHGAFRAPEDLFLDDPEPQGGVPSLLSLFTGGGGDGGSLIPQTSVAART
;
A
#
# COMPACT_ATOMS: atom_id res chain seq x y z
N MET A 1 -52.75 18.29 -62.41
CA MET A 1 -51.60 18.71 -61.58
C MET A 1 -51.40 17.65 -60.51
N ALA A 2 -50.39 16.79 -60.67
CA ALA A 2 -50.02 15.79 -59.66
C ALA A 2 -48.97 16.42 -58.73
N VAL A 3 -49.24 16.45 -57.43
CA VAL A 3 -48.34 17.02 -56.41
C VAL A 3 -47.47 15.88 -55.88
N ASN A 4 -46.21 15.85 -56.29
CA ASN A 4 -45.19 14.96 -55.72
C ASN A 4 -44.88 15.42 -54.29
N SER A 5 -45.28 14.61 -53.30
CA SER A 5 -44.91 14.81 -51.90
C SER A 5 -43.63 14.03 -51.62
N SER A 6 -42.47 14.66 -51.74
CA SER A 6 -41.19 14.12 -51.30
C SER A 6 -41.10 14.17 -49.77
N LEU A 7 -41.09 13.00 -49.12
CA LEU A 7 -40.87 12.85 -47.69
C LEU A 7 -39.44 13.29 -47.31
N PRO A 8 -39.23 13.95 -46.15
CA PRO A 8 -37.88 14.21 -45.66
C PRO A 8 -37.29 12.93 -45.07
N ILE A 9 -36.17 12.46 -45.61
CA ILE A 9 -35.35 11.43 -44.98
C ILE A 9 -34.57 12.11 -43.85
N THR A 10 -35.03 11.95 -42.61
CA THR A 10 -34.23 12.26 -41.43
C THR A 10 -33.11 11.23 -41.34
N ASN A 11 -31.94 11.58 -41.85
CA ASN A 11 -30.74 10.78 -41.69
C ASN A 11 -30.28 10.92 -40.23
N THR A 12 -30.63 9.94 -39.39
CA THR A 12 -30.11 9.85 -38.02
C THR A 12 -28.66 9.41 -38.12
N GLN A 13 -27.74 10.37 -38.10
CA GLN A 13 -26.32 10.10 -37.95
C GLN A 13 -26.11 9.57 -36.54
N SER A 14 -26.07 8.25 -36.41
CA SER A 14 -25.57 7.56 -35.23
C SER A 14 -24.10 7.94 -35.07
N ASP A 15 -23.82 8.89 -34.17
CA ASP A 15 -22.50 9.04 -33.56
C ASP A 15 -22.21 7.75 -32.79
N ASP A 16 -21.64 6.78 -33.50
CA ASP A 16 -21.08 5.55 -32.94
C ASP A 16 -19.75 5.92 -32.26
N ASN A 17 -19.86 6.65 -31.14
CA ASN A 17 -18.79 6.74 -30.16
C ASN A 17 -18.93 5.49 -29.28
N PRO A 18 -18.10 4.45 -29.46
CA PRO A 18 -18.16 3.27 -28.61
C PRO A 18 -17.77 3.70 -27.20
N GLN A 19 -18.78 4.02 -26.38
CA GLN A 19 -18.66 4.17 -24.94
C GLN A 19 -17.84 2.97 -24.44
N PRO A 20 -16.65 3.19 -23.85
CA PRO A 20 -15.88 2.08 -23.30
C PRO A 20 -16.81 1.37 -22.32
N SER A 21 -17.04 0.07 -22.54
CA SER A 21 -17.84 -0.72 -21.61
C SER A 21 -17.32 -0.43 -20.20
N ALA A 22 -18.20 -0.22 -19.23
CA ALA A 22 -17.81 0.20 -17.88
C ALA A 22 -16.68 -0.67 -17.30
N VAL A 23 -16.65 -1.95 -17.70
CA VAL A 23 -15.56 -2.90 -17.44
C VAL A 23 -14.22 -2.46 -18.02
N ARG A 24 -14.13 -2.06 -19.30
CA ARG A 24 -12.88 -1.58 -19.92
C ARG A 24 -12.37 -0.30 -19.26
N ALA A 25 -13.25 0.64 -18.93
CA ALA A 25 -12.89 1.86 -18.22
C ALA A 25 -12.38 1.57 -16.79
N PHE A 26 -13.03 0.64 -16.09
CA PHE A 26 -12.57 0.17 -14.80
C PHE A 26 -11.20 -0.51 -14.88
N LEU A 27 -11.00 -1.38 -15.87
CA LEU A 27 -9.72 -2.06 -16.10
C LEU A 27 -8.60 -1.08 -16.47
N SER A 28 -8.88 -0.04 -17.27
CA SER A 28 -7.88 0.99 -17.56
C SER A 28 -7.50 1.78 -16.32
N ASN A 29 -8.47 2.14 -15.47
CA ASN A 29 -8.20 2.84 -14.21
C ASN A 29 -7.36 2.00 -13.24
N ILE A 30 -7.66 0.69 -13.12
CA ILE A 30 -6.82 -0.23 -12.33
C ILE A 30 -5.43 -0.31 -12.93
N SER A 31 -5.34 -0.52 -14.24
CA SER A 31 -4.05 -0.65 -14.93
C SER A 31 -3.20 0.60 -14.74
N GLU A 32 -3.78 1.79 -14.80
CA GLU A 32 -3.09 3.06 -14.59
C GLU A 32 -2.67 3.24 -13.14
N THR A 33 -3.51 2.87 -12.17
CA THR A 33 -3.17 2.89 -10.74
C THR A 33 -2.01 1.93 -10.42
N VAL A 34 -2.07 0.72 -10.98
CA VAL A 34 -1.00 -0.28 -10.83
C VAL A 34 0.27 0.23 -11.50
N ARG A 35 0.19 0.75 -12.73
CA ARG A 35 1.35 1.23 -13.48
C ARG A 35 2.00 2.45 -12.84
N SER A 36 1.22 3.39 -12.31
CA SER A 36 1.72 4.55 -11.55
C SER A 36 2.33 4.15 -10.20
N GLY A 37 1.72 3.18 -9.51
CA GLY A 37 2.32 2.59 -8.31
C GLY A 37 3.67 1.91 -8.61
N LEU A 38 3.75 1.14 -9.68
CA LEU A 38 4.96 0.47 -10.14
C LEU A 38 5.98 1.43 -10.77
N SER A 39 5.59 2.58 -11.33
CA SER A 39 6.54 3.54 -11.88
C SER A 39 7.34 4.25 -10.79
N ASN A 40 6.76 4.40 -9.59
CA ASN A 40 7.44 4.92 -8.40
C ASN A 40 8.40 3.91 -7.74
N ARG A 41 8.62 2.73 -8.34
CA ARG A 41 9.55 1.73 -7.80
C ARG A 41 11.00 2.13 -8.02
N ARG A 42 11.88 1.76 -7.09
CA ARG A 42 13.33 1.88 -7.27
C ARG A 42 13.83 0.79 -8.25
N PRO A 43 14.93 1.04 -8.97
CA PRO A 43 15.56 0.03 -9.82
C PRO A 43 15.80 -1.29 -9.07
N TRP A 44 15.44 -2.41 -9.69
CA TRP A 44 15.65 -3.74 -9.07
C TRP A 44 17.13 -4.08 -8.92
N GLN A 45 17.98 -3.56 -9.80
CA GLN A 45 19.43 -3.72 -9.72
C GLN A 45 19.98 -3.11 -8.44
N GLU A 46 19.45 -1.95 -8.06
CA GLU A 46 19.80 -1.32 -6.80
C GLU A 46 19.37 -2.21 -5.64
N LEU A 47 18.11 -2.68 -5.60
CA LEU A 47 17.63 -3.59 -4.56
C LEU A 47 18.48 -4.87 -4.42
N LEU A 48 18.94 -5.44 -5.53
CA LEU A 48 19.71 -6.69 -5.56
C LEU A 48 21.23 -6.50 -5.54
N ASP A 49 21.71 -5.28 -5.32
CA ASP A 49 23.15 -5.01 -5.29
C ASP A 49 23.82 -5.75 -4.13
N ARG A 50 24.59 -6.78 -4.48
CA ARG A 50 25.31 -7.63 -3.53
C ARG A 50 26.41 -6.90 -2.79
N SER A 51 26.98 -5.85 -3.37
CA SER A 51 28.06 -5.08 -2.75
C SER A 51 27.59 -4.26 -1.55
N ALA A 52 26.30 -3.91 -1.51
CA ALA A 52 25.68 -3.15 -0.42
C ALA A 52 25.31 -4.01 0.81
N PHE A 53 25.54 -5.33 0.79
CA PHE A 53 25.22 -6.19 1.93
C PHE A 53 26.37 -6.24 2.94
N SER A 54 26.05 -5.95 4.20
CA SER A 54 26.97 -6.04 5.33
C SER A 54 26.27 -6.61 6.56
N LYS A 55 27.03 -7.27 7.44
CA LYS A 55 26.49 -7.82 8.69
C LYS A 55 26.18 -6.66 9.65
N PRO A 56 24.97 -6.58 10.24
CA PRO A 56 24.68 -5.57 11.25
C PRO A 56 25.49 -5.84 12.53
N GLU A 57 25.94 -4.77 13.18
CA GLU A 57 26.80 -4.86 14.36
C GLU A 57 26.00 -5.18 15.64
N SER A 58 24.73 -4.77 15.65
CA SER A 58 23.80 -5.02 16.76
C SER A 58 22.35 -5.08 16.27
N VAL A 59 21.45 -5.54 17.14
CA VAL A 59 19.99 -5.54 16.87
C VAL A 59 19.46 -4.11 16.71
N SER A 60 20.03 -3.15 17.45
CA SER A 60 19.68 -1.73 17.32
C SER A 60 20.04 -1.20 15.94
N ASP A 61 21.26 -1.48 15.48
CA ASP A 61 21.74 -1.13 14.14
C ASP A 61 20.84 -1.77 13.06
N ALA A 62 20.57 -3.08 13.16
CA ALA A 62 19.67 -3.78 12.25
C ALA A 62 18.28 -3.11 12.16
N THR A 63 17.72 -2.65 13.27
CA THR A 63 16.41 -1.97 13.30
C THR A 63 16.45 -0.62 12.59
N VAL A 64 17.53 0.15 12.77
CA VAL A 64 17.73 1.43 12.06
C VAL A 64 17.86 1.19 10.56
N ARG A 65 18.64 0.19 10.15
CA ARG A 65 18.81 -0.21 8.74
C ARG A 65 17.48 -0.63 8.12
N ILE A 66 16.70 -1.49 8.80
CA ILE A 66 15.36 -1.89 8.34
C ILE A 66 14.48 -0.66 8.09
N ARG A 67 14.45 0.30 9.03
CA ARG A 67 13.61 1.49 8.91
C ARG A 67 14.02 2.37 7.73
N LYS A 68 15.33 2.63 7.55
CA LYS A 68 15.85 3.41 6.41
C LYS A 68 15.54 2.71 5.09
N ASN A 69 15.88 1.42 4.98
CA ASN A 69 15.66 0.62 3.78
C ASN A 69 14.18 0.42 3.44
N TYR A 70 13.29 0.28 4.43
CA TYR A 70 11.84 0.20 4.20
C TYR A 70 11.28 1.45 3.55
N ASN A 71 11.65 2.63 4.04
CA ASN A 71 11.20 3.89 3.44
C ASN A 71 11.75 4.07 2.03
N TYR A 72 13.00 3.65 1.80
CA TYR A 72 13.66 3.78 0.52
C TYR A 72 13.10 2.83 -0.56
N PHE A 73 12.93 1.54 -0.23
CA PHE A 73 12.46 0.48 -1.13
C PHE A 73 10.99 0.10 -0.95
N ARG A 74 10.16 0.99 -0.36
CA ARG A 74 8.76 0.71 0.02
C ARG A 74 7.97 0.00 -1.07
N ILE A 75 7.97 0.55 -2.28
CA ILE A 75 7.21 0.01 -3.42
C ILE A 75 7.75 -1.36 -3.84
N ASN A 76 9.06 -1.56 -3.85
CA ASN A 76 9.66 -2.85 -4.17
C ASN A 76 9.32 -3.90 -3.12
N TYR A 77 9.39 -3.57 -1.83
CA TYR A 77 9.01 -4.48 -0.74
C TYR A 77 7.54 -4.86 -0.77
N LEU A 78 6.65 -3.89 -1.02
CA LEU A 78 5.22 -4.19 -1.23
C LEU A 78 5.01 -5.11 -2.44
N THR A 79 5.74 -4.89 -3.53
CA THR A 79 5.68 -5.75 -4.72
C THR A 79 6.10 -7.17 -4.38
N VAL A 80 7.19 -7.34 -3.62
CA VAL A 80 7.69 -8.64 -3.20
C VAL A 80 6.71 -9.37 -2.27
N ILE A 81 6.18 -8.69 -1.24
CA ILE A 81 5.18 -9.26 -0.33
C ILE A 81 3.92 -9.67 -1.11
N THR A 82 3.46 -8.81 -2.03
CA THR A 82 2.30 -9.09 -2.88
C THR A 82 2.56 -10.29 -3.78
N ALA A 83 3.76 -10.44 -4.34
CA ALA A 83 4.13 -11.60 -5.15
C ALA A 83 4.12 -12.89 -4.32
N VAL A 84 4.67 -12.87 -3.10
CA VAL A 84 4.64 -14.02 -2.18
C VAL A 84 3.19 -14.40 -1.84
N LEU A 85 2.34 -13.42 -1.55
CA LEU A 85 0.91 -13.64 -1.31
C LEU A 85 0.21 -14.25 -2.52
N ALA A 86 0.46 -13.71 -3.72
CA ALA A 86 -0.11 -14.21 -4.96
C ALA A 86 0.30 -15.67 -5.21
N VAL A 87 1.58 -16.00 -5.13
CA VAL A 87 2.08 -17.38 -5.30
C VAL A 87 1.48 -18.32 -4.25
N SER A 88 1.36 -17.87 -3.00
CA SER A 88 0.76 -18.66 -1.92
C SER A 88 -0.73 -18.93 -2.14
N LEU A 89 -1.46 -17.98 -2.71
CA LEU A 89 -2.86 -18.21 -3.11
C LEU A 89 -2.97 -19.12 -4.33
N LEU A 90 -2.11 -18.93 -5.34
CA LEU A 90 -2.09 -19.74 -6.56
C LEU A 90 -1.79 -21.21 -6.29
N THR A 91 -1.00 -21.51 -5.26
CA THR A 91 -0.70 -22.88 -4.83
C THR A 91 -1.84 -23.55 -4.05
N ASN A 92 -2.90 -22.80 -3.71
CA ASN A 92 -4.08 -23.29 -3.01
C ASN A 92 -5.35 -23.19 -3.89
N PRO A 93 -5.56 -24.12 -4.85
CA PRO A 93 -6.60 -24.00 -5.87
C PRO A 93 -8.03 -23.97 -5.31
N LEU A 94 -8.31 -24.73 -4.25
CA LEU A 94 -9.64 -24.74 -3.61
C LEU A 94 -10.00 -23.38 -3.00
N SER A 95 -9.04 -22.81 -2.27
CA SER A 95 -9.12 -21.47 -1.70
C SER A 95 -9.35 -20.41 -2.78
N LEU A 96 -8.65 -20.53 -3.90
CA LEU A 96 -8.77 -19.62 -5.03
C LEU A 96 -10.15 -19.71 -5.69
N ILE A 97 -10.68 -20.92 -5.92
CA ILE A 97 -12.02 -21.12 -6.49
C ILE A 97 -13.10 -20.51 -5.59
N LEU A 98 -13.03 -20.75 -4.28
CA LEU A 98 -14.01 -20.22 -3.33
C LEU A 98 -13.93 -18.70 -3.20
N LEU A 99 -12.72 -18.11 -3.18
CA LEU A 99 -12.56 -16.66 -3.25
C LEU A 99 -13.07 -16.07 -4.56
N ALA A 100 -12.80 -16.72 -5.69
CA ALA A 100 -13.23 -16.27 -7.00
C ALA A 100 -14.76 -16.31 -7.12
N GLY A 101 -15.41 -17.37 -6.62
CA GLY A 101 -16.87 -17.46 -6.55
C GLY A 101 -17.48 -16.41 -5.64
N LEU A 102 -16.88 -16.17 -4.47
CA LEU A 102 -17.31 -15.12 -3.55
C LEU A 102 -17.17 -13.72 -4.17
N LEU A 103 -16.02 -13.43 -4.79
CA LEU A 103 -15.77 -12.19 -5.50
C LEU A 103 -16.76 -12.01 -6.66
N ALA A 104 -17.01 -13.06 -7.45
CA ALA A 104 -18.00 -13.03 -8.52
C ALA A 104 -19.40 -12.71 -7.98
N ALA A 105 -19.79 -13.25 -6.83
CA ALA A 105 -21.06 -12.91 -6.19
C ALA A 105 -21.13 -11.42 -5.79
N TRP A 106 -20.07 -10.87 -5.19
CA TRP A 106 -19.97 -9.44 -4.89
C TRP A 106 -20.07 -8.58 -6.16
N LEU A 107 -19.29 -8.88 -7.19
CA LEU A 107 -19.29 -8.11 -8.44
C LEU A 107 -20.65 -8.22 -9.16
N PHE A 108 -21.24 -9.41 -9.20
CA PHE A 108 -22.57 -9.61 -9.77
C PHE A 108 -23.63 -8.76 -9.08
N LEU A 109 -23.66 -8.76 -7.74
CA LEU A 109 -24.69 -8.07 -6.98
C LEU A 109 -24.52 -6.54 -6.93
N TYR A 110 -23.30 -6.03 -7.08
CA TYR A 110 -23.03 -4.60 -6.91
C TYR A 110 -22.54 -3.87 -8.16
N LEU A 111 -21.95 -4.56 -9.13
CA LEU A 111 -21.49 -3.96 -10.39
C LEU A 111 -22.39 -4.30 -11.57
N PHE A 112 -22.93 -5.52 -11.62
CA PHE A 112 -23.76 -5.98 -12.75
C PHE A 112 -25.27 -5.91 -12.47
N ARG A 113 -25.67 -5.74 -11.21
CA ARG A 113 -27.06 -5.51 -10.82
C ARG A 113 -27.27 -4.00 -10.70
N GLN A 114 -28.16 -3.45 -11.52
CA GLN A 114 -28.50 -2.03 -11.45
C GLN A 114 -29.47 -1.81 -10.28
N SER A 115 -29.44 -0.63 -9.67
CA SER A 115 -30.36 -0.28 -8.57
C SER A 115 -31.85 -0.30 -8.95
N SER A 116 -32.15 -0.43 -10.25
CA SER A 116 -33.48 -0.56 -10.83
C SER A 116 -33.93 -2.01 -11.03
N ASP A 117 -33.07 -3.00 -10.78
CA ASP A 117 -33.41 -4.42 -10.94
C ASP A 117 -34.27 -4.94 -9.78
N PRO A 118 -35.18 -5.90 -10.03
CA PRO A 118 -36.02 -6.49 -8.99
C PRO A 118 -35.18 -7.23 -7.93
N PRO A 119 -35.71 -7.34 -6.68
CA PRO A 119 -35.01 -7.98 -5.58
C PRO A 119 -34.64 -9.43 -5.91
N VAL A 120 -33.52 -9.89 -5.35
CA VAL A 120 -32.97 -11.23 -5.64
C VAL A 120 -34.00 -12.28 -5.23
N THR A 121 -34.45 -13.09 -6.18
CA THR A 121 -35.33 -14.22 -5.91
C THR A 121 -34.53 -15.50 -5.80
N LEU A 122 -34.60 -16.15 -4.64
CA LEU A 122 -34.02 -17.48 -4.43
C LEU A 122 -35.15 -18.40 -3.96
N PHE A 123 -35.29 -19.57 -4.59
CA PHE A 123 -36.31 -20.56 -4.24
C PHE A 123 -37.76 -20.01 -4.21
N GLY A 124 -38.07 -19.03 -5.07
CA GLY A 124 -39.39 -18.40 -5.13
C GLY A 124 -39.66 -17.33 -4.05
N ARG A 125 -38.68 -17.02 -3.19
CA ARG A 125 -38.77 -15.94 -2.20
C ARG A 125 -37.92 -14.74 -2.62
N GLN A 126 -38.49 -13.54 -2.52
CA GLN A 126 -37.78 -12.28 -2.73
C GLN A 126 -36.97 -11.93 -1.47
N PHE A 127 -35.68 -11.66 -1.65
CA PHE A 127 -34.77 -11.19 -0.60
C PHE A 127 -34.57 -9.68 -0.72
N SER A 128 -34.68 -8.99 0.40
CA SER A 128 -34.35 -7.56 0.51
C SER A 128 -32.85 -7.33 0.30
N ASP A 129 -32.45 -6.11 -0.05
CA ASP A 129 -31.04 -5.73 -0.19
C ASP A 129 -30.27 -5.91 1.12
N ARG A 130 -30.91 -5.66 2.26
CA ARG A 130 -30.29 -5.86 3.59
C ARG A 130 -30.01 -7.34 3.85
N GLU A 131 -30.97 -8.21 3.50
CA GLU A 131 -30.83 -9.66 3.64
C GLU A 131 -29.75 -10.19 2.70
N THR A 132 -29.72 -9.71 1.46
CA THR A 132 -28.72 -10.09 0.45
C THR A 132 -27.31 -9.69 0.90
N PHE A 133 -27.15 -8.45 1.38
CA PHE A 133 -25.88 -7.99 1.95
C PHE A 133 -25.46 -8.83 3.16
N PHE A 134 -26.39 -9.09 4.09
CA PHE A 134 -26.12 -9.91 5.27
C PHE A 134 -25.71 -11.33 4.89
N LEU A 135 -26.41 -11.97 3.94
CA LEU A 135 -26.04 -13.29 3.40
C LEU A 135 -24.65 -13.28 2.77
N LEU A 136 -24.29 -12.22 2.08
CA LEU A 136 -22.98 -12.09 1.43
C LEU A 136 -21.85 -11.92 2.46
N ILE A 137 -22.10 -11.18 3.55
CA ILE A 137 -21.18 -11.08 4.69
C ILE A 137 -21.03 -12.44 5.38
N VAL A 138 -22.14 -13.13 5.68
CA VAL A 138 -22.10 -14.46 6.30
C VAL A 138 -21.39 -15.47 5.39
N SER A 139 -21.66 -15.45 4.09
CA SER A 139 -20.96 -16.27 3.10
C SER A 139 -19.46 -15.97 3.09
N THR A 140 -19.06 -14.71 3.18
CA THR A 140 -17.64 -14.31 3.30
C THR A 140 -16.98 -14.92 4.53
N ILE A 141 -17.66 -14.84 5.68
CA ILE A 141 -17.18 -15.45 6.93
C ILE A 141 -17.05 -16.96 6.74
N ILE A 142 -18.09 -17.65 6.26
CA ILE A 142 -18.08 -19.09 6.03
C ILE A 142 -16.92 -19.48 5.11
N VAL A 143 -16.74 -18.80 3.98
CA VAL A 143 -15.63 -19.09 3.05
C VAL A 143 -14.29 -18.94 3.75
N ILE A 144 -14.07 -17.86 4.51
CA ILE A 144 -12.81 -17.63 5.23
C ILE A 144 -12.54 -18.70 6.29
N PHE A 145 -13.56 -19.18 6.99
CA PHE A 145 -13.41 -20.22 8.03
C PHE A 145 -13.32 -21.64 7.45
N LEU A 146 -14.04 -21.91 6.36
CA LEU A 146 -14.05 -23.22 5.69
C LEU A 146 -12.79 -23.43 4.87
N THR A 147 -12.15 -22.36 4.41
CA THR A 147 -10.89 -22.43 3.67
C THR A 147 -9.69 -22.17 4.59
N SER A 148 -8.57 -22.78 4.24
CA SER A 148 -7.27 -22.45 4.84
C SER A 148 -6.74 -21.07 4.41
N VAL A 149 -7.53 -20.26 3.68
CA VAL A 149 -7.12 -18.94 3.16
C VAL A 149 -6.54 -18.07 4.25
N GLY A 150 -7.20 -17.99 5.41
CA GLY A 150 -6.70 -17.19 6.53
C GLY A 150 -5.27 -17.60 6.92
N SER A 151 -5.04 -18.91 7.12
CA SER A 151 -3.72 -19.44 7.46
C SER A 151 -2.67 -19.23 6.35
N VAL A 152 -3.08 -19.36 5.08
CA VAL A 152 -2.22 -19.15 3.91
C VAL A 152 -1.79 -17.69 3.83
N LEU A 153 -2.72 -16.75 3.99
CA LEU A 153 -2.45 -15.32 3.98
C LEU A 153 -1.53 -14.92 5.13
N VAL A 154 -1.81 -15.39 6.36
CA VAL A 154 -0.96 -15.10 7.53
C VAL A 154 0.45 -15.66 7.32
N THR A 155 0.58 -16.90 6.88
CA THR A 155 1.90 -17.52 6.66
C THR A 155 2.68 -16.80 5.57
N ALA A 156 2.04 -16.53 4.43
CA ALA A 156 2.66 -15.82 3.31
C ALA A 156 3.07 -14.39 3.69
N LEU A 157 2.24 -13.69 4.48
CA LEU A 157 2.58 -12.36 5.00
C LEU A 157 3.77 -12.43 5.94
N MET A 158 3.79 -13.39 6.87
CA MET A 158 4.93 -13.58 7.79
C MET A 158 6.23 -13.88 7.03
N VAL A 159 6.18 -14.75 6.01
CA VAL A 159 7.33 -15.03 5.14
C VAL A 159 7.77 -13.79 4.37
N GLY A 160 6.83 -13.05 3.78
CA GLY A 160 7.11 -11.81 3.06
C GLY A 160 7.76 -10.75 3.94
N VAL A 161 7.20 -10.51 5.14
CA VAL A 161 7.73 -9.59 6.14
C VAL A 161 9.13 -10.04 6.58
N ALA A 162 9.31 -11.32 6.90
CA ALA A 162 10.63 -11.84 7.29
C ALA A 162 11.67 -11.62 6.18
N MET A 163 11.32 -11.86 4.92
CA MET A 163 12.24 -11.66 3.79
C MET A 163 12.64 -10.20 3.61
N VAL A 164 11.69 -9.25 3.69
CA VAL A 164 12.03 -7.81 3.58
C VAL A 164 12.77 -7.31 4.81
N SER A 165 12.50 -7.85 6.00
CA SER A 165 13.23 -7.52 7.22
C SER A 165 14.67 -8.02 7.16
N VAL A 166 14.90 -9.26 6.71
CA VAL A 166 16.25 -9.79 6.49
C VAL A 166 16.97 -8.93 5.45
N HIS A 167 16.36 -8.67 4.29
CA HIS A 167 16.96 -7.81 3.29
C HIS A 167 17.30 -6.41 3.85
N GLY A 168 16.36 -5.77 4.55
CA GLY A 168 16.53 -4.43 5.12
C GLY A 168 17.55 -4.36 6.27
N ALA A 169 17.76 -5.45 7.01
CA ALA A 169 18.74 -5.51 8.09
C ALA A 169 20.17 -5.65 7.57
N PHE A 170 20.36 -6.46 6.51
CA PHE A 170 21.68 -6.76 5.96
C PHE A 170 22.12 -5.78 4.88
N ARG A 171 21.23 -4.94 4.34
CA ARG A 171 21.62 -3.90 3.40
C ARG A 171 22.13 -2.65 4.15
N ALA A 172 23.36 -2.24 3.88
CA ALA A 172 23.92 -0.98 4.36
C ALA A 172 23.17 0.21 3.73
N PRO A 173 22.64 1.16 4.53
CA PRO A 173 22.12 2.42 4.00
C PRO A 173 23.27 3.26 3.45
N GLU A 174 23.14 3.76 2.23
CA GLU A 174 24.16 4.63 1.60
C GLU A 174 24.36 5.93 2.41
N ASP A 175 23.30 6.41 3.09
CA ASP A 175 23.29 7.60 3.96
C ASP A 175 23.73 7.32 5.42
N LEU A 176 24.55 6.30 5.69
CA LEU A 176 25.15 6.07 7.02
C LEU A 176 26.68 6.23 7.02
N PHE A 177 27.29 6.41 5.86
CA PHE A 177 28.75 6.56 5.72
C PHE A 177 29.20 7.95 5.22
N LEU A 178 28.26 8.88 5.04
CA LEU A 178 28.55 10.28 4.66
C LEU A 178 28.50 11.26 5.84
N ASP A 179 28.20 10.80 7.05
CA ASP A 179 28.28 11.57 8.29
C ASP A 179 29.44 11.05 9.16
N ASP A 180 30.68 11.22 8.70
CA ASP A 180 31.86 11.37 9.55
C ASP A 180 32.84 12.27 8.78
N PRO A 181 32.90 13.58 9.11
CA PRO A 181 33.40 14.01 10.41
C PRO A 181 32.59 15.15 11.05
N GLU A 182 32.25 15.06 12.35
CA GLU A 182 32.39 16.21 13.28
C GLU A 182 32.15 15.81 14.76
N PRO A 183 32.77 16.53 15.71
CA PRO A 183 33.01 16.11 17.07
C PRO A 183 31.74 16.18 17.93
N GLN A 184 31.82 15.50 19.08
CA GLN A 184 30.96 15.62 20.25
C GLN A 184 30.29 17.02 20.37
N GLY A 185 29.07 17.14 19.86
CA GLY A 185 28.23 18.33 19.93
C GLY A 185 26.80 17.90 20.22
N GLY A 186 26.39 18.05 21.48
CA GLY A 186 25.22 17.41 22.06
C GLY A 186 23.88 17.73 21.39
N VAL A 187 23.09 16.68 21.17
CA VAL A 187 21.63 16.81 21.08
C VAL A 187 21.07 16.83 22.51
N PRO A 188 20.16 17.75 22.88
CA PRO A 188 19.54 17.73 24.19
C PRO A 188 18.59 16.52 24.23
N SER A 189 19.07 15.45 24.87
CA SER A 189 18.27 14.27 25.17
C SER A 189 17.04 14.72 25.96
N LEU A 190 15.85 14.25 25.60
CA LEU A 190 14.59 14.57 26.31
C LEU A 190 14.64 14.22 27.82
N LEU A 191 15.65 13.46 28.26
CA LEU A 191 15.99 13.24 29.66
C LEU A 191 16.49 14.50 30.37
N SER A 192 17.18 15.44 29.71
CA SER A 192 17.65 16.69 30.33
C SER A 192 16.53 17.69 30.61
N LEU A 193 15.40 17.57 29.92
CA LEU A 193 14.19 18.36 30.20
C LEU A 193 13.48 17.86 31.48
N PHE A 194 13.62 16.57 31.81
CA PHE A 194 12.94 15.94 32.94
C PHE A 194 13.80 15.86 34.21
N THR A 195 15.13 15.98 34.07
CA THR A 195 16.07 16.03 35.20
C THR A 195 16.52 17.47 35.46
N GLY A 196 15.64 18.25 36.08
CA GLY A 196 15.98 19.34 37.01
C GLY A 196 17.02 20.36 36.57
N GLY A 197 16.55 21.51 36.07
CA GLY A 197 17.27 22.76 36.23
C GLY A 197 17.49 23.06 37.73
N GLY A 198 18.75 23.12 38.14
CA GLY A 198 19.12 23.42 39.52
C GLY A 198 20.59 23.83 39.62
N GLY A 199 20.82 25.15 39.68
CA GLY A 199 21.84 25.75 40.54
C GLY A 199 23.31 25.73 40.11
N ASP A 200 23.75 26.88 39.59
CA ASP A 200 24.88 27.69 40.07
C ASP A 200 26.34 27.21 39.88
N GLY A 201 27.21 28.14 39.44
CA GLY A 201 28.65 27.90 39.44
C GLY A 201 29.56 28.77 38.56
N GLY A 202 29.43 30.10 38.63
CA GLY A 202 30.51 31.09 38.56
C GLY A 202 31.61 31.05 37.48
N SER A 203 31.67 32.10 36.65
CA SER A 203 32.93 32.83 36.36
C SER A 203 32.64 34.20 35.75
N LEU A 204 32.43 35.22 36.59
CA LEU A 204 32.48 36.62 36.18
C LEU A 204 33.94 37.08 36.22
N ILE A 205 34.50 37.33 35.05
CA ILE A 205 35.82 37.94 34.87
C ILE A 205 35.75 39.40 35.35
N PRO A 206 36.63 39.88 36.25
CA PRO A 206 36.67 41.28 36.61
C PRO A 206 37.48 42.04 35.54
N GLN A 207 36.82 42.87 34.72
CA GLN A 207 37.50 43.89 33.92
C GLN A 207 37.78 45.10 34.82
N THR A 208 39.07 45.30 35.10
CA THR A 208 39.63 46.40 35.88
C THR A 208 39.41 47.74 35.19
N SER A 209 38.96 48.72 35.98
CA SER A 209 38.87 50.14 35.63
C SER A 209 40.24 50.76 35.33
N VAL A 210 40.36 51.48 34.22
CA VAL A 210 41.36 52.57 34.09
C VAL A 210 40.60 53.85 33.78
N ALA A 211 40.66 54.77 34.75
CA ALA A 211 40.08 56.09 34.71
C ALA A 211 40.95 57.08 33.91
N ALA A 212 40.31 58.19 33.54
CA ALA A 212 40.71 59.23 32.61
C ALA A 212 41.95 60.08 32.99
N ARG A 213 42.41 60.81 31.95
CA ARG A 213 42.80 62.25 31.93
C ARG A 213 44.28 62.55 31.62
N THR A 214 44.54 63.18 30.47
CA THR A 214 44.92 64.60 30.34
C THR A 214 44.75 65.01 28.88
#